data_AF-A0A950ISI1-F1
#
_entry.id   AF-A0A950ISI1-F1
#
_cell.length_a   1.000
_cell.length_b   1.000
_cell.length_c   1.000
_cell.angle_alpha   90.00
_cell.angle_beta   90.00
_cell.angle_gamma   90.00
#
_symmetry.space_group_name_H-M   'P 1'
#
loop_
_entity.id
_entity.type
_entity.pdbx_description
1 polymer ?
#
loop_
_entity_poly.entity_id
_entity_poly.type
_entity_poly.pdbx_seq_one_letter_code
_entity_poly.pdbx_strand_id
1 'polypeptide(L)'
;MPRKLIPVTELAEFIYCSHAWELKYIQGLAPSREAKQLQVEGNAWHAAQGRALARGDSLRWAAYAALALATIFFAFSWLGWAR
;
A
#
# COMPACT_ATOMS: atom_id res chain seq x y z
N MET A 1 -23.48 -15.72 -15.12
CA MET A 1 -23.79 -15.33 -13.72
C MET A 1 -23.47 -13.85 -13.56
N PRO A 2 -24.37 -13.00 -13.04
CA PRO A 2 -24.06 -11.60 -12.80
C PRO A 2 -22.92 -11.50 -11.78
N ARG A 3 -21.91 -10.70 -12.10
CA ARG A 3 -20.73 -10.50 -11.26
C ARG A 3 -21.15 -9.68 -10.05
N LYS A 4 -21.09 -10.27 -8.86
CA LYS A 4 -21.66 -9.70 -7.62
C LYS A 4 -20.90 -8.48 -7.09
N LEU A 5 -19.66 -8.25 -7.54
CA LEU A 5 -18.79 -7.16 -7.12
C LEU A 5 -18.02 -6.59 -8.31
N ILE A 6 -18.09 -5.26 -8.47
CA ILE A 6 -17.33 -4.48 -9.44
C ILE A 6 -16.07 -3.93 -8.74
N PRO A 7 -14.85 -4.16 -9.26
CA PRO A 7 -13.64 -3.59 -8.72
C PRO A 7 -13.68 -2.07 -8.77
N VAL A 8 -13.07 -1.43 -7.77
CA VAL A 8 -12.93 0.04 -7.75
C VAL A 8 -12.18 0.55 -8.99
N THR A 9 -11.22 -0.23 -9.51
CA THR A 9 -10.49 0.14 -10.73
C THR A 9 -11.37 0.20 -11.98
N GLU A 10 -12.34 -0.71 -12.09
CA GLU A 10 -13.31 -0.73 -13.18
C GLU A 10 -14.29 0.44 -13.05
N LEU A 11 -14.76 0.72 -11.84
CA LEU A 11 -15.60 1.90 -11.57
C LEU A 11 -14.85 3.21 -11.85
N ALA A 12 -13.57 3.31 -11.45
CA ALA A 12 -12.74 4.47 -11.70
C ALA A 12 -12.52 4.70 -13.20
N GLU A 13 -12.35 3.62 -13.99
CA GLU A 13 -12.25 3.71 -15.44
C GLU A 13 -13.55 4.19 -16.09
N PHE A 14 -14.70 3.73 -15.60
CA PHE A 14 -16.01 4.25 -16.04
C PHE A 14 -16.19 5.74 -15.73
N ILE A 15 -15.80 6.18 -14.53
CA ILE A 15 -15.88 7.60 -14.13
C ILE A 15 -14.91 8.45 -14.95
N TYR A 16 -13.70 7.95 -15.22
CA TYR A 16 -12.70 8.64 -16.04
C TYR A 16 -13.14 8.76 -17.50
N CYS A 17 -13.57 7.65 -18.10
CA CYS A 17 -14.07 7.60 -19.47
C CYS A 17 -14.97 6.38 -19.67
N SER A 18 -16.28 6.61 -19.66
CA SER A 18 -17.30 5.57 -19.86
C SER A 18 -17.16 4.85 -21.22
N HIS A 19 -16.74 5.56 -22.26
CA HIS A 19 -16.51 4.97 -23.57
C HIS A 19 -15.30 4.02 -23.57
N ALA A 20 -14.18 4.40 -22.94
CA ALA A 20 -13.03 3.51 -22.80
C ALA A 20 -13.37 2.27 -21.96
N TRP A 21 -14.16 2.45 -20.89
CA TRP A 21 -14.70 1.34 -20.11
C TRP A 21 -15.56 0.40 -20.97
N GLU A 22 -16.46 0.92 -21.79
CA GLU A 22 -17.31 0.13 -22.67
C GLU A 22 -16.47 -0.69 -23.67
N LEU A 23 -15.53 -0.03 -24.35
CA LEU A 23 -14.61 -0.68 -25.29
C LEU A 23 -13.89 -1.86 -24.63
N LYS A 24 -13.42 -1.68 -23.40
CA LYS A 24 -12.65 -2.71 -22.68
C LYS A 24 -13.51 -3.82 -22.10
N TYR A 25 -14.57 -3.48 -21.37
CA TYR A 25 -15.34 -4.44 -20.55
C TYR A 25 -16.56 -5.02 -21.26
N ILE A 26 -17.13 -4.31 -22.24
CA ILE A 26 -18.27 -4.78 -23.04
C ILE A 26 -17.81 -5.30 -24.39
N GLN A 27 -16.95 -4.55 -25.09
CA GLN A 27 -16.49 -4.93 -26.44
C GLN A 27 -15.22 -5.79 -26.42
N GLY A 28 -14.58 -5.97 -25.26
CA GLY A 28 -13.42 -6.85 -25.09
C GLY A 28 -12.13 -6.34 -25.76
N LEU A 29 -12.05 -5.06 -26.11
CA LEU A 29 -10.88 -4.47 -26.73
C LEU A 29 -9.75 -4.35 -25.71
N ALA A 30 -8.59 -4.91 -26.06
CA ALA A 30 -7.42 -4.84 -25.21
C ALA A 30 -6.77 -3.44 -25.26
N PRO A 31 -6.28 -2.92 -24.12
CA PRO A 31 -5.42 -1.75 -24.10
C PRO A 31 -4.17 -1.96 -24.95
N SER A 32 -3.61 -0.86 -25.47
CA SER A 32 -2.38 -0.89 -26.25
C SER A 32 -1.22 -1.54 -25.49
N ARG A 33 -0.22 -2.06 -26.22
CA ARG A 33 0.97 -2.66 -25.61
C ARG A 33 1.71 -1.67 -24.71
N GLU A 34 1.82 -0.42 -25.16
CA GLU A 34 2.42 0.67 -24.40
C GLU A 34 1.67 0.94 -23.09
N ALA A 35 0.34 1.04 -23.13
CA ALA A 35 -0.46 1.24 -21.92
C ALA A 35 -0.31 0.08 -20.91
N LYS A 36 -0.23 -1.17 -21.41
CA LYS A 36 0.07 -2.33 -20.55
C LYS A 36 1.45 -2.26 -19.94
N GLN A 37 2.46 -1.83 -20.70
CA GLN A 37 3.82 -1.68 -20.19
C GLN A 37 3.89 -0.61 -19.10
N LEU A 38 3.27 0.55 -19.31
CA LEU A 38 3.17 1.60 -18.30
C LEU A 38 2.47 1.11 -17.03
N GLN A 39 1.42 0.30 -17.16
CA GLN A 39 0.76 -0.30 -16.00
C GLN A 39 1.68 -1.25 -15.23
N VAL A 40 2.48 -2.06 -15.93
CA VAL A 40 3.45 -2.97 -15.29
C VAL A 40 4.54 -2.18 -14.56
N GLU A 41 5.08 -1.13 -15.19
CA GLU A 41 6.08 -0.24 -14.59
C GLU A 41 5.52 0.47 -13.35
N GLY A 42 4.30 1.00 -13.43
CA GLY A 42 3.61 1.62 -12.30
C GLY A 42 3.40 0.64 -11.14
N ASN A 43 2.97 -0.60 -11.42
CA ASN A 43 2.82 -1.64 -10.41
C ASN A 43 4.16 -1.99 -9.74
N ALA A 44 5.24 -2.08 -10.52
CA ALA A 44 6.57 -2.36 -10.01
C ALA A 44 7.07 -1.23 -9.07
N TRP A 45 6.83 0.03 -9.46
CA TRP A 45 7.14 1.20 -8.64
C TRP A 45 6.35 1.20 -7.33
N HIS A 46 5.04 0.97 -7.37
CA HIS A 46 4.21 0.88 -6.16
C HIS A 46 4.68 -0.24 -5.23
N ALA A 47 5.04 -1.41 -5.77
CA ALA A 47 5.55 -2.51 -4.98
C ALA A 47 6.89 -2.17 -4.31
N ALA A 48 7.78 -1.46 -5.01
CA ALA A 48 9.05 -1.00 -4.45
C ALA A 48 8.84 0.02 -3.31
N GLN A 49 7.94 0.99 -3.51
CA GLN A 49 7.55 1.95 -2.48
C GLN A 49 6.94 1.27 -1.26
N GLY A 50 6.01 0.32 -1.46
CA GLY A 50 5.42 -0.47 -0.38
C GLY A 50 6.47 -1.20 0.47
N ARG A 51 7.49 -1.79 -0.17
CA ARG A 51 8.62 -2.42 0.55
C ARG A 51 9.50 -1.43 1.29
N ALA A 52 9.66 -0.20 0.79
CA ALA A 52 10.42 0.84 1.49
C ALA A 52 9.66 1.32 2.73
N LEU A 53 8.35 1.58 2.59
CA LEU A 53 7.48 1.97 3.69
C LEU A 53 7.39 0.90 4.78
N ALA A 54 7.24 -0.37 4.41
CA ALA A 54 7.22 -1.47 5.38
C ALA A 54 8.50 -1.56 6.21
N ARG A 55 9.67 -1.30 5.60
CA ARG A 55 10.95 -1.21 6.31
C ARG A 55 11.04 0.02 7.21
N GLY A 56 10.53 1.16 6.75
CA GLY A 56 10.46 2.36 7.59
C GLY A 56 9.57 2.14 8.82
N ASP A 57 8.41 1.50 8.63
CA ASP A 57 7.48 1.24 9.72
C ASP A 57 8.03 0.23 10.73
N SER A 58 8.74 -0.81 10.28
CA SER A 58 9.39 -1.76 11.19
C SER A 58 10.48 -1.10 12.04
N LEU A 59 11.29 -0.22 11.46
CA LEU A 59 12.29 0.57 12.21
C LEU A 59 11.62 1.51 13.20
N ARG A 60 10.50 2.14 12.83
CA ARG A 60 9.73 3.01 13.72
C ARG A 60 9.19 2.23 14.93
N TRP A 61 8.62 1.05 14.70
CA TRP A 61 8.17 0.17 15.79
C TRP A 61 9.32 -0.29 16.69
N ALA A 62 10.47 -0.65 16.11
CA ALA A 62 11.66 -1.00 16.88
C ALA A 62 12.14 0.18 17.75
N ALA A 63 12.11 1.41 17.24
CA ALA A 63 12.45 2.60 18.00
C ALA A 63 11.50 2.85 19.19
N TYR A 64 10.18 2.68 18.99
CA TYR A 64 9.21 2.77 20.08
C TYR A 64 9.42 1.69 21.14
N ALA A 65 9.72 0.45 20.73
CA ALA A 65 10.03 -0.62 21.66
C ALA A 65 11.31 -0.33 22.47
N ALA A 66 12.37 0.15 21.81
CA ALA A 66 13.61 0.54 22.48
C ALA A 66 13.40 1.69 23.48
N LEU A 67 12.60 2.69 23.11
CA LEU A 67 12.24 3.79 24.01
C LEU A 67 11.48 3.28 25.23
N ALA A 68 10.50 2.40 25.05
CA ALA A 68 9.75 1.81 26.15
C ALA A 68 10.67 1.03 27.11
N LEU A 69 11.60 0.23 26.59
CA LEU A 69 12.60 -0.47 27.40
C LEU A 69 13.50 0.49 28.17
N ALA A 70 13.96 1.57 27.53
CA ALA A 70 14.77 2.58 28.19
C ALA A 70 14.01 3.27 29.34
N THR A 71 12.72 3.59 29.13
CA THR A 71 11.86 4.16 30.18
C THR A 71 11.67 3.19 31.35
N ILE A 72 11.47 1.90 31.06
CA ILE A 72 11.35 0.85 32.08
C ILE A 72 12.63 0.76 32.90
N PHE A 73 13.79 0.65 32.25
CA PHE A 73 15.08 0.59 32.94
C PHE A 73 15.34 1.84 33.77
N PHE A 74 15.05 3.02 33.23
CA PHE A 74 15.18 4.26 33.97
C PHE A 74 14.32 4.28 35.24
N ALA A 75 13.05 3.86 35.14
CA ALA A 75 12.16 3.77 36.29
C ALA A 75 12.68 2.78 37.34
N PHE A 76 13.17 1.61 36.92
CA PHE A 76 13.76 0.61 37.83
C PHE A 76 15.02 1.13 38.51
N SER A 77 15.95 1.74 37.77
CA SER A 77 17.16 2.33 38.33
C SER A 77 16.83 3.43 39.33
N TRP A 78 15.87 4.30 38.99
CA TRP A 78 15.39 5.35 39.88
C TRP A 78 14.78 4.79 41.17
N LEU A 79 13.88 3.81 41.07
CA LEU A 79 13.24 3.17 42.22
C LEU A 79 14.23 2.36 43.07
N GLY A 80 15.26 1.77 42.46
CA GLY A 80 16.32 1.05 43.15
C GLY A 80 17.30 1.95 43.89
N TRP A 81 17.55 3.17 43.38
CA TRP A 81 18.35 4.21 44.04
C TRP A 81 17.56 5.05 45.06
N ALA A 82 16.24 5.13 44.92
CA ALA A 82 15.37 5.83 45.86
C ALA A 82 15.07 5.02 47.14
N ARG A 83 15.68 3.85 47.30
CA ARG A 83 15.71 3.04 48.52
C ARG A 83 17.09 3.14 49.16
#